data_AF-A0A933QQY8-F1
#
_entry.id   AF-A0A933QQY8-F1
#
_cell.length_a   1.000
_cell.length_b   1.000
_cell.length_c   1.000
_cell.angle_alpha   90.00
_cell.angle_beta   90.00
_cell.angle_gamma   90.00
#
_symmetry.space_group_name_H-M   'P 1'
#
loop_
_entity.id
_entity.type
_entity.pdbx_description
1 polymer ?
#
loop_
_entity_poly.entity_id
_entity_poly.type
_entity_poly.pdbx_seq_one_letter_code
_entity_poly.pdbx_strand_id
1 'polypeptide(L)'
;MFVAILLLAILATACSQTNASSSSTSSNHGSTNAATSGDSMEVVHASYLDLVGNIADLRTRVEQWKTGDEASLNIAKEKLERIQVVLAATTWSPIMRSATTQVDTALPTMKQSLNNKDQAQATTAAKMLGDGSHDVTHAFYGDWLPALKGQRFSTMAPHAIYLDLNTNIADLRTRIAAWEKGDEASLNIAVEKMDRIQALVQHALSTDVLVKPLNAIGASLPAISAALNRKDVAAATGALKPLSDASHDLTHDFYAWMNVTAGSNDPACIQAGYLDLTANLADLRSRVTSWEKGDASSLNIAQEKLERIEIVLAHAKWSQPMVNAVQKIERALPDVTLALKQQNVALTQQALKPISDASHDMTHAYYGDFLPQAHQTGHVASPSNMQGHSTSPVTTAQTASGHSDSHGHDEEVATTSSSEKGLVLGGFGLINGIVIGLAAIVKVRTQKKRQVEKISSGAAAE
;
A
#
# COMPACT_ATOMS: atom_id res chain seq x y z
N MET A 1 -41.13 0.11 36.33
CA MET A 1 -41.40 0.43 34.91
C MET A 1 -40.93 1.86 34.69
N PHE A 2 -39.90 2.05 33.87
CA PHE A 2 -40.01 2.38 32.43
C PHE A 2 -40.58 3.79 32.20
N VAL A 3 -39.70 4.68 31.70
CA VAL A 3 -39.84 5.39 30.40
C VAL A 3 -41.06 6.34 30.29
N ALA A 4 -40.95 7.62 29.94
CA ALA A 4 -39.99 8.27 29.02
C ALA A 4 -40.02 9.83 29.09
N ILE A 5 -39.09 10.47 28.36
CA ILE A 5 -39.29 11.72 27.56
C ILE A 5 -39.54 13.05 28.33
N LEU A 6 -38.93 14.21 28.00
CA LEU A 6 -37.83 14.57 27.07
C LEU A 6 -37.45 16.07 27.21
N LEU A 7 -36.16 16.39 26.99
CA LEU A 7 -35.56 17.67 26.53
C LEU A 7 -35.37 18.90 27.45
N LEU A 8 -34.30 19.65 27.10
CA LEU A 8 -33.89 21.02 27.48
C LEU A 8 -33.43 21.17 28.96
N ALA A 9 -32.14 21.29 29.31
CA ALA A 9 -31.04 22.14 28.80
C ALA A 9 -31.36 23.65 28.96
N ILE A 10 -30.49 24.54 29.44
CA ILE A 10 -29.02 24.51 29.67
C ILE A 10 -28.72 25.24 31.00
N LEU A 11 -27.69 24.80 31.75
CA LEU A 11 -27.10 25.60 32.83
C LEU A 11 -25.57 25.70 32.61
N ALA A 12 -25.05 26.92 32.67
CA ALA A 12 -23.64 27.23 32.56
C ALA A 12 -23.19 28.13 33.72
N THR A 13 -21.88 28.09 33.98
CA THR A 13 -21.04 29.16 34.59
C THR A 13 -20.52 28.91 36.02
N ALA A 14 -19.23 29.29 36.20
CA ALA A 14 -18.42 29.38 37.43
C ALA A 14 -17.99 28.02 38.07
N CYS A 15 -16.77 27.84 38.58
CA CYS A 15 -15.56 28.68 38.65
C CYS A 15 -14.31 27.76 38.76
N SER A 16 -13.02 28.17 38.75
CA SER A 16 -12.37 29.46 39.05
C SER A 16 -11.11 29.69 38.18
N GLN A 17 -10.46 30.86 38.32
CA GLN A 17 -9.06 31.11 37.92
C GLN A 17 -8.11 30.98 39.12
N THR A 18 -6.83 30.67 38.88
CA THR A 18 -5.71 31.25 39.64
C THR A 18 -4.54 31.51 38.69
N ASN A 19 -3.89 32.66 38.88
CA ASN A 19 -2.92 33.25 37.96
C ASN A 19 -1.49 33.21 38.53
N ALA A 20 -0.53 33.65 37.70
CA ALA A 20 0.90 33.91 37.97
C ALA A 20 1.85 32.70 37.81
N SER A 21 3.03 32.85 37.19
CA SER A 21 3.72 34.10 36.74
C SER A 21 4.49 33.90 35.44
N SER A 22 4.47 34.92 34.58
CA SER A 22 5.28 35.02 33.36
C SER A 22 6.69 35.56 33.64
N SER A 23 7.68 35.05 32.91
CA SER A 23 8.95 35.73 32.68
C SER A 23 9.23 35.80 31.18
N SER A 24 8.97 36.97 30.60
CA SER A 24 9.22 37.25 29.19
C SER A 24 10.70 37.27 28.87
N THR A 25 11.15 36.48 27.89
CA THR A 25 12.42 36.76 27.19
C THR A 25 12.15 36.87 25.70
N SER A 26 12.66 37.96 25.13
CA SER A 26 12.45 38.40 23.76
C SER A 26 12.89 37.38 22.71
N SER A 27 12.09 37.28 21.65
CA SER A 27 12.47 37.01 20.26
C SER A 27 13.90 36.49 19.99
N ASN A 28 14.00 35.26 19.47
CA ASN A 28 15.03 34.95 18.50
C ASN A 28 14.44 34.10 17.37
N HIS A 29 14.60 34.54 16.12
CA HIS A 29 14.17 33.78 14.94
C HIS A 29 15.12 32.58 14.73
N GLY A 30 14.85 31.49 15.47
CA GLY A 30 15.61 30.24 15.42
C GLY A 30 15.16 29.35 14.27
N SER A 31 15.84 29.50 13.12
CA SER A 31 16.04 28.52 12.04
C SER A 31 15.23 27.20 12.07
N THR A 32 14.42 26.98 11.04
CA THR A 32 13.70 25.73 10.73
C THR A 32 14.64 24.60 10.27
N ASN A 33 15.49 24.09 11.16
CA ASN A 33 16.48 23.03 10.89
C ASN A 33 15.98 21.62 11.24
N ALA A 34 14.81 21.22 10.72
CA ALA A 34 14.21 19.91 11.02
C ALA A 34 13.97 19.00 9.79
N ALA A 35 14.15 19.50 8.56
CA ALA A 35 13.78 18.79 7.33
C ALA A 35 14.94 18.49 6.36
N THR A 36 16.17 18.94 6.64
CA THR A 36 17.24 19.08 5.62
C THR A 36 18.29 17.97 5.58
N SER A 37 18.10 16.84 6.27
CA SER A 37 19.05 15.71 6.30
C SER A 37 18.40 14.33 6.14
N GLY A 38 17.29 14.25 5.42
CA GLY A 38 16.60 13.00 5.09
C GLY A 38 16.59 12.74 3.58
N ASP A 39 16.04 11.59 3.19
CA ASP A 39 15.61 11.36 1.81
C ASP A 39 14.57 12.38 1.36
N SER A 40 14.28 12.43 0.06
CA SER A 40 13.20 13.26 -0.48
C SER A 40 11.84 12.87 0.12
N MET A 41 10.89 13.82 0.12
CA MET A 41 9.52 13.58 0.60
C MET A 41 8.90 12.36 -0.07
N GLU A 42 9.07 12.28 -1.39
CA GLU A 42 8.48 11.27 -2.26
C GLU A 42 9.03 9.88 -1.96
N VAL A 43 10.34 9.76 -1.69
CA VAL A 43 10.97 8.53 -1.19
C VAL A 43 10.41 8.14 0.16
N VAL A 44 10.30 9.07 1.12
CA VAL A 44 9.78 8.77 2.46
C VAL A 44 8.30 8.36 2.39
N HIS A 45 7.51 8.96 1.49
CA HIS A 45 6.11 8.59 1.24
C HIS A 45 5.99 7.21 0.61
N ALA A 46 6.71 6.92 -0.48
CA ALA A 46 6.72 5.60 -1.10
C ALA A 46 7.22 4.50 -0.14
N SER A 47 8.26 4.81 0.64
CA SER A 47 8.80 3.89 1.66
C SER A 47 7.82 3.67 2.81
N TYR A 48 7.07 4.70 3.24
CA TYR A 48 5.98 4.54 4.20
C TYR A 48 4.90 3.58 3.68
N LEU A 49 4.47 3.74 2.43
CA LEU A 49 3.47 2.86 1.79
C LEU A 49 3.96 1.41 1.70
N ASP A 50 5.20 1.22 1.28
CA ASP A 50 5.87 -0.09 1.19
C ASP A 50 5.98 -0.77 2.57
N LEU A 51 6.39 -0.01 3.59
CA LEU A 51 6.52 -0.48 4.97
C LEU A 51 5.17 -0.93 5.56
N VAL A 52 4.15 -0.08 5.55
CA VAL A 52 2.84 -0.43 6.13
C VAL A 52 2.13 -1.53 5.34
N GLY A 53 2.33 -1.57 4.02
CA GLY A 53 1.84 -2.63 3.14
C GLY A 53 2.43 -3.99 3.48
N ASN A 54 3.76 -4.09 3.64
CA ASN A 54 4.39 -5.37 4.02
C ASN A 54 4.08 -5.79 5.46
N ILE A 55 3.92 -4.85 6.40
CA ILE A 55 3.47 -5.18 7.77
C ILE A 55 2.04 -5.75 7.75
N ALA A 56 1.12 -5.15 6.98
CA ALA A 56 -0.25 -5.64 6.86
C ALA A 56 -0.31 -7.06 6.25
N ASP A 57 0.43 -7.29 5.15
CA ASP A 57 0.52 -8.62 4.52
C ASP A 57 1.17 -9.64 5.47
N LEU A 58 2.29 -9.31 6.15
CA LEU A 58 2.93 -10.18 7.15
C LEU A 58 1.92 -10.63 8.21
N ARG A 59 1.15 -9.70 8.78
CA ARG A 59 0.11 -10.02 9.79
C ARG A 59 -0.95 -10.95 9.22
N THR A 60 -1.37 -10.75 7.98
CA THR A 60 -2.28 -11.67 7.28
C THR A 60 -1.67 -13.07 7.10
N ARG A 61 -0.39 -13.17 6.73
CA ARG A 61 0.31 -14.45 6.58
C ARG A 61 0.51 -15.19 7.91
N VAL A 62 0.82 -14.48 9.00
CA VAL A 62 0.91 -15.08 10.34
C VAL A 62 -0.43 -15.68 10.77
N GLU A 63 -1.55 -14.99 10.54
CA GLU A 63 -2.88 -15.54 10.86
C GLU A 63 -3.26 -16.72 9.93
N GLN A 64 -2.95 -16.64 8.62
CA GLN A 64 -3.15 -17.73 7.67
C GLN A 64 -2.37 -19.00 8.07
N TRP A 65 -1.09 -18.84 8.41
CA TRP A 65 -0.24 -19.93 8.90
C TRP A 65 -0.76 -20.53 10.20
N LYS A 66 -1.19 -19.70 11.16
CA LYS A 66 -1.87 -20.12 12.39
C LYS A 66 -3.17 -20.90 12.14
N THR A 67 -3.85 -20.67 11.02
CA THR A 67 -5.01 -21.48 10.58
C THR A 67 -4.64 -22.74 9.77
N GLY A 68 -3.36 -23.05 9.60
CA GLY A 68 -2.85 -24.28 8.98
C GLY A 68 -2.26 -24.11 7.57
N ASP A 69 -2.16 -22.89 7.04
CA ASP A 69 -1.49 -22.63 5.76
C ASP A 69 0.03 -22.52 5.93
N GLU A 70 0.74 -23.65 5.90
CA GLU A 70 2.21 -23.68 5.99
C GLU A 70 2.91 -22.88 4.86
N ALA A 71 2.26 -22.62 3.71
CA ALA A 71 2.84 -21.78 2.66
C ALA A 71 3.01 -20.32 3.13
N SER A 72 2.05 -19.83 3.92
CA SER A 72 2.09 -18.49 4.47
C SER A 72 3.23 -18.28 5.47
N LEU A 73 3.81 -19.31 6.07
CA LEU A 73 5.02 -19.16 6.91
C LEU A 73 6.21 -18.62 6.09
N ASN A 74 6.44 -19.18 4.89
CA ASN A 74 7.56 -18.74 4.05
C ASN A 74 7.32 -17.32 3.49
N ILE A 75 6.07 -17.00 3.13
CA ILE A 75 5.70 -15.63 2.73
C ILE A 75 5.86 -14.66 3.91
N ALA A 76 5.50 -15.04 5.14
CA ALA A 76 5.69 -14.19 6.32
C ALA A 76 7.18 -13.86 6.58
N LYS A 77 8.09 -14.82 6.32
CA LYS A 77 9.54 -14.60 6.41
C LYS A 77 10.03 -13.63 5.34
N GLU A 78 9.63 -13.83 4.08
CA GLU A 78 9.94 -12.90 2.99
C GLU A 78 9.43 -11.49 3.30
N LYS A 79 8.23 -11.35 3.85
CA LYS A 79 7.67 -10.05 4.26
C LYS A 79 8.46 -9.40 5.39
N LEU A 80 8.98 -10.18 6.33
CA LEU A 80 9.86 -9.67 7.40
C LEU A 80 11.17 -9.12 6.83
N GLU A 81 11.77 -9.82 5.86
CA GLU A 81 13.00 -9.39 5.19
C GLU A 81 12.78 -8.09 4.40
N ARG A 82 11.65 -7.96 3.70
CA ARG A 82 11.25 -6.70 3.03
C ARG A 82 11.09 -5.54 4.01
N ILE A 83 10.46 -5.76 5.16
CA ILE A 83 10.33 -4.75 6.23
C ILE A 83 11.71 -4.32 6.74
N GLN A 84 12.63 -5.27 6.95
CA GLN A 84 14.02 -4.99 7.34
C GLN A 84 14.75 -4.15 6.28
N VAL A 85 14.59 -4.48 4.99
CA VAL A 85 15.17 -3.72 3.89
C VAL A 85 14.63 -2.29 3.85
N VAL A 86 13.31 -2.09 3.87
CA VAL A 86 12.71 -0.73 3.79
C VAL A 86 13.14 0.13 4.98
N LEU A 87 13.15 -0.43 6.19
CA LEU A 87 13.59 0.30 7.38
C LEU A 87 15.06 0.72 7.33
N ALA A 88 15.94 -0.14 6.80
CA ALA A 88 17.38 0.13 6.69
C ALA A 88 17.74 1.01 5.48
N ALA A 89 16.98 0.93 4.39
CA ALA A 89 17.20 1.68 3.17
C ALA A 89 16.77 3.15 3.32
N THR A 90 15.62 3.42 3.95
CA THR A 90 15.07 4.78 4.04
C THR A 90 15.70 5.61 5.16
N THR A 91 16.18 6.81 4.82
CA THR A 91 16.67 7.83 5.76
C THR A 91 15.49 8.56 6.40
N TRP A 92 14.83 7.90 7.37
CA TRP A 92 13.71 8.46 8.10
C TRP A 92 14.05 9.77 8.80
N SER A 93 13.19 10.79 8.61
CA SER A 93 13.20 12.05 9.35
C SER A 93 13.10 11.82 10.87
N PRO A 94 13.52 12.77 11.73
CA PRO A 94 13.43 12.58 13.18
C PRO A 94 12.02 12.24 13.68
N ILE A 95 10.98 12.83 13.07
CA ILE A 95 9.57 12.56 13.35
C ILE A 95 9.25 11.08 13.05
N MET A 96 9.51 10.63 11.81
CA MET A 96 9.20 9.27 11.40
C MET A 96 10.05 8.22 12.14
N ARG A 97 11.32 8.53 12.43
CA ARG A 97 12.27 7.62 13.08
C ARG A 97 11.82 7.17 14.47
N SER A 98 11.19 8.07 15.23
CA SER A 98 10.66 7.72 16.56
C SER A 98 9.55 6.66 16.46
N ALA A 99 8.73 6.71 15.41
CA ALA A 99 7.67 5.74 15.19
C ALA A 99 8.19 4.42 14.60
N THR A 100 9.11 4.48 13.62
CA THR A 100 9.70 3.27 13.02
C THR A 100 10.56 2.47 14.00
N THR A 101 11.10 3.10 15.05
CA THR A 101 11.83 2.42 16.14
C THR A 101 11.00 1.33 16.83
N GLN A 102 9.67 1.50 16.96
CA GLN A 102 8.80 0.46 17.53
C GLN A 102 8.68 -0.76 16.61
N VAL A 103 8.59 -0.52 15.30
CA VAL A 103 8.57 -1.59 14.29
C VAL A 103 9.88 -2.36 14.34
N ASP A 104 11.01 -1.65 14.32
CA ASP A 104 12.37 -2.23 14.37
C ASP A 104 12.57 -3.12 15.62
N THR A 105 12.13 -2.64 16.79
CA THR A 105 12.19 -3.37 18.07
C THR A 105 11.43 -4.70 18.04
N ALA A 106 10.39 -4.85 17.21
CA ALA A 106 9.60 -6.08 17.10
C ALA A 106 10.20 -7.10 16.11
N LEU A 107 11.12 -6.70 15.22
CA LEU A 107 11.68 -7.58 14.18
C LEU A 107 12.50 -8.77 14.71
N PRO A 108 13.35 -8.63 15.75
CA PRO A 108 14.10 -9.78 16.28
C PRO A 108 13.18 -10.87 16.82
N THR A 109 12.15 -10.50 17.58
CA THR A 109 11.14 -11.43 18.13
C THR A 109 10.35 -12.10 17.00
N MET A 110 9.93 -11.34 15.98
CA MET A 110 9.27 -11.90 14.81
C MET A 110 10.19 -12.92 14.10
N LYS A 111 11.44 -12.54 13.80
CA LYS A 111 12.43 -13.42 13.14
C LYS A 111 12.65 -14.71 13.90
N GLN A 112 12.84 -14.62 15.22
CA GLN A 112 13.00 -15.77 16.10
C GLN A 112 11.76 -16.67 16.08
N SER A 113 10.56 -16.10 16.19
CA SER A 113 9.31 -16.87 16.21
C SER A 113 9.02 -17.61 14.89
N LEU A 114 9.22 -16.97 13.73
CA LEU A 114 9.04 -17.61 12.41
C LEU A 114 10.10 -18.70 12.14
N ASN A 115 11.33 -18.53 12.65
CA ASN A 115 12.37 -19.55 12.52
C ASN A 115 12.13 -20.75 13.44
N ASN A 116 11.68 -20.51 14.68
CA ASN A 116 11.35 -21.55 15.64
C ASN A 116 9.98 -22.21 15.39
N LYS A 117 9.21 -21.74 14.38
CA LYS A 117 7.81 -22.11 14.13
C LYS A 117 6.88 -21.88 15.34
N ASP A 118 7.18 -20.91 16.19
CA ASP A 118 6.35 -20.54 17.34
C ASP A 118 5.23 -19.59 16.91
N GLN A 119 4.05 -20.16 16.63
CA GLN A 119 2.86 -19.41 16.22
C GLN A 119 2.34 -18.44 17.30
N ALA A 120 2.56 -18.71 18.59
CA ALA A 120 2.09 -17.86 19.68
C ALA A 120 2.94 -16.60 19.84
N GLN A 121 4.27 -16.75 19.79
CA GLN A 121 5.20 -15.62 19.72
C GLN A 121 5.05 -14.86 18.41
N ALA A 122 4.87 -15.54 17.27
CA ALA A 122 4.64 -14.88 15.99
C ALA A 122 3.36 -14.04 16.00
N THR A 123 2.26 -14.54 16.57
CA THR A 123 1.02 -13.76 16.74
C THR A 123 1.25 -12.53 17.62
N THR A 124 2.03 -12.66 18.69
CA THR A 124 2.36 -11.56 19.61
C THR A 124 3.22 -10.49 18.92
N ALA A 125 4.28 -10.90 18.22
CA ALA A 125 5.16 -10.00 17.48
C ALA A 125 4.44 -9.37 16.27
N ALA A 126 3.51 -10.09 15.62
CA ALA A 126 2.67 -9.56 14.54
C ALA A 126 1.72 -8.46 15.05
N LYS A 127 1.24 -8.59 16.29
CA LYS A 127 0.51 -7.52 16.95
C LYS A 127 1.42 -6.31 17.21
N MET A 128 2.61 -6.51 17.78
CA MET A 128 3.57 -5.42 18.03
C MET A 128 3.94 -4.66 16.75
N LEU A 129 4.19 -5.37 15.63
CA LEU A 129 4.41 -4.74 14.32
C LEU A 129 3.17 -3.97 13.84
N GLY A 130 1.96 -4.49 14.10
CA GLY A 130 0.70 -3.81 13.79
C GLY A 130 0.48 -2.52 14.58
N ASP A 131 0.79 -2.56 15.87
CA ASP A 131 0.71 -1.41 16.79
C ASP A 131 1.77 -0.36 16.37
N GLY A 132 3.02 -0.79 16.09
CA GLY A 132 4.07 0.10 15.55
C GLY A 132 3.76 0.68 14.17
N SER A 133 3.09 -0.07 13.28
CA SER A 133 2.63 0.43 11.98
C SER A 133 1.52 1.48 12.12
N HIS A 134 0.68 1.37 13.14
CA HIS A 134 -0.32 2.38 13.48
C HIS A 134 0.37 3.68 13.95
N ASP A 135 1.40 3.58 14.78
CA ASP A 135 2.16 4.75 15.24
C ASP A 135 2.97 5.41 14.11
N VAL A 136 3.53 4.62 13.19
CA VAL A 136 4.15 5.12 11.93
C VAL A 136 3.13 5.88 11.08
N THR A 137 1.90 5.38 10.98
CA THR A 137 0.79 6.07 10.30
C THR A 137 0.43 7.41 10.96
N HIS A 138 0.37 7.48 12.29
CA HIS A 138 0.10 8.74 13.00
C HIS A 138 1.24 9.74 12.85
N ALA A 139 2.49 9.31 12.99
CA ALA A 139 3.66 10.16 12.72
C ALA A 139 3.67 10.67 11.27
N PHE A 140 3.22 9.85 10.31
CA PHE A 140 3.13 10.24 8.89
C PHE A 140 2.09 11.35 8.66
N TYR A 141 0.81 11.12 8.97
CA TYR A 141 -0.26 12.09 8.64
C TYR A 141 -0.45 13.19 9.69
N GLY A 142 -0.13 12.93 10.96
CA GLY A 142 -0.34 13.86 12.08
C GLY A 142 0.79 14.87 12.25
N ASP A 143 2.04 14.44 12.07
CA ASP A 143 3.23 15.26 12.36
C ASP A 143 4.07 15.58 11.12
N TRP A 144 4.48 14.55 10.36
CA TRP A 144 5.45 14.70 9.26
C TRP A 144 4.86 15.38 8.03
N LEU A 145 3.77 14.85 7.46
CA LEU A 145 3.13 15.42 6.27
C LEU A 145 2.64 16.87 6.50
N PRO A 146 2.10 17.24 7.68
CA PRO A 146 1.78 18.63 8.01
C PRO A 146 3.02 19.53 8.17
N ALA A 147 4.15 19.03 8.67
CA ALA A 147 5.39 19.79 8.78
C ALA A 147 6.02 20.15 7.41
N LEU A 148 5.59 19.46 6.34
CA LEU A 148 5.99 19.75 4.95
C LEU A 148 5.07 20.77 4.25
N LYS A 149 4.08 21.33 4.94
CA LYS A 149 3.12 22.28 4.36
C LYS A 149 3.83 23.51 3.75
N GLY A 150 3.60 23.73 2.45
CA GLY A 150 4.18 24.85 1.71
C GLY A 150 5.61 24.63 1.19
N GLN A 151 6.19 23.44 1.42
CA GLN A 151 7.38 23.02 0.69
C GLN A 151 6.99 22.69 -0.76
N ARG A 152 7.92 22.91 -1.70
CA ARG A 152 7.75 22.47 -3.09
C ARG A 152 8.32 21.06 -3.24
N PHE A 153 7.59 20.22 -3.96
CA PHE A 153 7.95 18.83 -4.18
C PHE A 153 8.65 18.60 -5.51
N SER A 154 9.24 17.42 -5.67
CA SER A 154 9.69 16.94 -6.98
C SER A 154 8.48 16.79 -7.92
N THR A 155 8.73 16.80 -9.23
CA THR A 155 7.68 16.56 -10.23
C THR A 155 7.05 15.18 -10.11
N MET A 156 7.66 14.24 -9.38
CA MET A 156 7.23 12.85 -9.22
C MET A 156 6.38 12.61 -7.96
N ALA A 157 6.26 13.59 -7.07
CA ALA A 157 5.39 13.53 -5.89
C ALA A 157 3.93 13.09 -6.16
N PRO A 158 3.28 13.47 -7.29
CA PRO A 158 1.94 13.01 -7.61
C PRO A 158 1.77 11.48 -7.62
N HIS A 159 2.83 10.70 -7.88
CA HIS A 159 2.74 9.22 -7.94
C HIS A 159 2.47 8.60 -6.57
N ALA A 160 3.34 8.85 -5.59
CA ALA A 160 3.16 8.32 -4.23
C ALA A 160 1.87 8.84 -3.58
N ILE A 161 1.57 10.13 -3.80
CA ILE A 161 0.34 10.77 -3.31
C ILE A 161 -0.92 10.12 -3.92
N TYR A 162 -0.94 9.84 -5.23
CA TYR A 162 -2.07 9.17 -5.88
C TYR A 162 -2.29 7.76 -5.31
N LEU A 163 -1.23 6.96 -5.14
CA LEU A 163 -1.33 5.61 -4.60
C LEU A 163 -1.93 5.61 -3.18
N ASP A 164 -1.50 6.53 -2.34
CA ASP A 164 -1.98 6.69 -0.97
C ASP A 164 -3.44 7.19 -0.93
N LEU A 165 -3.76 8.21 -1.74
CA LEU A 165 -5.08 8.81 -1.83
C LEU A 165 -6.12 7.80 -2.33
N ASN A 166 -5.81 7.05 -3.39
CA ASN A 166 -6.66 5.99 -3.92
C ASN A 166 -6.88 4.87 -2.87
N THR A 167 -5.83 4.48 -2.15
CA THR A 167 -5.92 3.48 -1.07
C THR A 167 -6.83 3.94 0.07
N ASN A 168 -6.67 5.17 0.57
CA ASN A 168 -7.50 5.67 1.66
C ASN A 168 -8.95 5.91 1.22
N ILE A 169 -9.22 6.33 -0.01
CA ILE A 169 -10.60 6.45 -0.54
C ILE A 169 -11.27 5.07 -0.65
N ALA A 170 -10.55 4.04 -1.11
CA ALA A 170 -11.06 2.67 -1.18
C ALA A 170 -11.36 2.09 0.21
N ASP A 171 -10.50 2.33 1.20
CA ASP A 171 -10.72 1.91 2.59
C ASP A 171 -11.88 2.68 3.22
N LEU A 172 -11.97 4.02 3.07
CA LEU A 172 -13.10 4.83 3.55
C LEU A 172 -14.46 4.28 3.06
N ARG A 173 -14.57 3.98 1.76
CA ARG A 173 -15.76 3.37 1.17
C ARG A 173 -16.06 1.99 1.79
N THR A 174 -15.02 1.19 2.01
CA THR A 174 -15.12 -0.13 2.66
C THR A 174 -15.61 -0.02 4.11
N ARG A 175 -15.11 0.94 4.87
CA ARG A 175 -15.50 1.18 6.27
C ARG A 175 -16.93 1.67 6.41
N ILE A 176 -17.35 2.65 5.61
CA ILE A 176 -18.75 3.09 5.60
C ILE A 176 -19.68 1.92 5.23
N ALA A 177 -19.32 1.12 4.22
CA ALA A 177 -20.10 -0.06 3.82
C ALA A 177 -20.02 -1.24 4.81
N ALA A 178 -19.08 -1.25 5.77
CA ALA A 178 -19.03 -2.22 6.88
C ALA A 178 -19.88 -1.72 8.07
N TRP A 179 -19.79 -0.44 8.38
CA TRP A 179 -20.62 0.23 9.38
C TRP A 179 -22.12 0.17 9.02
N GLU A 180 -22.48 0.34 7.75
CA GLU A 180 -23.84 0.13 7.23
C GLU A 180 -24.38 -1.30 7.49
N LYS A 181 -23.48 -2.28 7.64
CA LYS A 181 -23.80 -3.68 7.97
C LYS A 181 -23.74 -3.98 9.46
N GLY A 182 -23.52 -2.98 10.31
CA GLY A 182 -23.49 -3.08 11.77
C GLY A 182 -22.10 -3.19 12.41
N ASP A 183 -21.00 -3.00 11.65
CA ASP A 183 -19.66 -2.90 12.24
C ASP A 183 -19.39 -1.48 12.76
N GLU A 184 -19.83 -1.20 13.99
CA GLU A 184 -19.62 0.10 14.66
C GLU A 184 -18.13 0.47 14.83
N ALA A 185 -17.21 -0.51 14.84
CA ALA A 185 -15.78 -0.21 14.92
C ALA A 185 -15.27 0.47 13.63
N SER A 186 -15.89 0.16 12.48
CA SER A 186 -15.55 0.80 11.20
C SER A 186 -15.92 2.29 11.13
N LEU A 187 -16.81 2.82 11.99
CA LEU A 187 -17.09 4.26 12.05
C LEU A 187 -15.82 5.06 12.40
N ASN A 188 -15.11 4.69 13.47
CA ASN A 188 -13.91 5.43 13.89
C ASN A 188 -12.80 5.33 12.83
N ILE A 189 -12.64 4.16 12.21
CA ILE A 189 -11.69 3.98 11.10
C ILE A 189 -12.11 4.84 9.90
N ALA A 190 -13.40 4.96 9.58
CA ALA A 190 -13.87 5.84 8.52
C ALA A 190 -13.55 7.32 8.80
N VAL A 191 -13.65 7.78 10.05
CA VAL A 191 -13.20 9.13 10.45
C VAL A 191 -11.71 9.30 10.18
N GLU A 192 -10.86 8.39 10.66
CA GLU A 192 -9.42 8.45 10.40
C GLU A 192 -9.10 8.47 8.90
N LYS A 193 -9.78 7.68 8.06
CA LYS A 193 -9.55 7.66 6.61
C LYS A 193 -9.96 8.97 5.96
N MET A 194 -11.05 9.59 6.41
CA MET A 194 -11.49 10.91 5.95
C MET A 194 -10.44 11.98 6.30
N ASP A 195 -9.88 11.97 7.52
CA ASP A 195 -8.83 12.91 7.94
C ASP A 195 -7.52 12.74 7.12
N ARG A 196 -7.12 11.49 6.84
CA ARG A 196 -5.96 11.19 5.98
C ARG A 196 -6.14 11.68 4.55
N ILE A 197 -7.33 11.47 3.96
CA ILE A 197 -7.68 11.99 2.64
C ILE A 197 -7.64 13.53 2.65
N GLN A 198 -8.15 14.16 3.71
CA GLN A 198 -8.13 15.61 3.88
C GLN A 198 -6.70 16.17 3.94
N ALA A 199 -5.78 15.50 4.65
CA ALA A 199 -4.37 15.86 4.71
C ALA A 199 -3.66 15.66 3.35
N LEU A 200 -3.88 14.51 2.70
CA LEU A 200 -3.32 14.20 1.38
C LEU A 200 -3.76 15.20 0.31
N VAL A 201 -5.05 15.57 0.25
CA VAL A 201 -5.54 16.56 -0.72
C VAL A 201 -4.89 17.93 -0.50
N GLN A 202 -4.77 18.39 0.75
CA GLN A 202 -4.12 19.66 1.06
C GLN A 202 -2.64 19.68 0.64
N HIS A 203 -1.95 18.55 0.77
CA HIS A 203 -0.56 18.40 0.34
C HIS A 203 -0.45 18.32 -1.19
N ALA A 204 -1.25 17.46 -1.82
CA ALA A 204 -1.31 17.22 -3.27
C ALA A 204 -1.54 18.48 -4.10
N LEU A 205 -2.42 19.38 -3.62
CA LEU A 205 -2.75 20.62 -4.32
C LEU A 205 -1.55 21.58 -4.49
N SER A 206 -0.45 21.39 -3.76
CA SER A 206 0.78 22.18 -3.93
C SER A 206 1.77 21.60 -4.95
N THR A 207 1.42 20.49 -5.63
CA THR A 207 2.18 19.96 -6.78
C THR A 207 1.84 20.67 -8.10
N ASP A 208 0.76 21.43 -8.17
CA ASP A 208 0.13 21.97 -9.39
C ASP A 208 -0.28 20.88 -10.44
N VAL A 209 -0.17 19.59 -10.11
CA VAL A 209 -0.64 18.45 -10.93
C VAL A 209 -1.96 17.92 -10.35
N LEU A 210 -2.84 17.37 -11.20
CA LEU A 210 -4.14 16.77 -10.81
C LEU A 210 -5.09 17.73 -10.06
N VAL A 211 -4.88 19.05 -10.16
CA VAL A 211 -5.58 20.08 -9.37
C VAL A 211 -7.10 20.00 -9.51
N LYS A 212 -7.62 19.70 -10.70
CA LYS A 212 -9.07 19.58 -10.96
C LYS A 212 -9.71 18.42 -10.15
N PRO A 213 -9.30 17.15 -10.30
CA PRO A 213 -9.88 16.07 -9.49
C PRO A 213 -9.56 16.20 -8.00
N LEU A 214 -8.38 16.72 -7.62
CA LEU A 214 -8.07 16.98 -6.20
C LEU A 214 -9.04 17.98 -5.55
N ASN A 215 -9.39 19.06 -6.26
CA ASN A 215 -10.41 20.01 -5.80
C ASN A 215 -11.81 19.36 -5.70
N ALA A 216 -12.17 18.47 -6.62
CA ALA A 216 -13.46 17.74 -6.57
C ALA A 216 -13.52 16.74 -5.40
N ILE A 217 -12.40 16.06 -5.10
CA ILE A 217 -12.25 15.23 -3.89
C ILE A 217 -12.41 16.12 -2.65
N GLY A 218 -11.63 17.20 -2.55
CA GLY A 218 -11.68 18.14 -1.43
C GLY A 218 -13.06 18.74 -1.17
N ALA A 219 -13.81 19.06 -2.23
CA ALA A 219 -15.20 19.54 -2.13
C ALA A 219 -16.20 18.46 -1.65
N SER A 220 -15.87 17.18 -1.79
CA SER A 220 -16.72 16.06 -1.37
C SER A 220 -16.57 15.72 0.13
N LEU A 221 -15.42 16.00 0.74
CA LEU A 221 -15.11 15.61 2.12
C LEU A 221 -16.02 16.25 3.19
N PRO A 222 -16.42 17.54 3.12
CA PRO A 222 -17.22 18.17 4.18
C PRO A 222 -18.57 17.47 4.42
N ALA A 223 -19.22 16.97 3.36
CA ALA A 223 -20.48 16.25 3.48
C ALA A 223 -20.31 14.89 4.19
N ILE A 224 -19.24 14.16 3.86
CA ILE A 224 -18.89 12.89 4.48
C ILE A 224 -18.51 13.11 5.95
N SER A 225 -17.62 14.06 6.24
CA SER A 225 -17.21 14.42 7.61
C SER A 225 -18.40 14.80 8.48
N ALA A 226 -19.32 15.64 7.96
CA ALA A 226 -20.52 16.02 8.69
C ALA A 226 -21.47 14.84 8.96
N ALA A 227 -21.54 13.84 8.06
CA ALA A 227 -22.33 12.63 8.28
C ALA A 227 -21.70 11.68 9.30
N LEU A 228 -20.38 11.44 9.22
CA LEU A 228 -19.62 10.65 10.20
C LEU A 228 -19.73 11.24 11.61
N ASN A 229 -19.57 12.56 11.75
CA ASN A 229 -19.71 13.28 13.03
C ASN A 229 -21.13 13.19 13.62
N ARG A 230 -22.17 13.12 12.78
CA ARG A 230 -23.56 12.88 13.22
C ARG A 230 -23.87 11.40 13.48
N LYS A 231 -22.95 10.48 13.19
CA LYS A 231 -23.17 9.02 13.16
C LYS A 231 -24.33 8.61 12.24
N ASP A 232 -24.46 9.32 11.13
CA ASP A 232 -25.50 9.11 10.12
C ASP A 232 -24.94 8.32 8.93
N VAL A 233 -25.07 7.00 8.99
CA VAL A 233 -24.54 6.09 7.95
C VAL A 233 -25.23 6.26 6.61
N ALA A 234 -26.53 6.60 6.60
CA ALA A 234 -27.27 6.82 5.35
C ALA A 234 -26.79 8.09 4.63
N ALA A 235 -26.56 9.18 5.37
CA ALA A 235 -25.95 10.38 4.80
C ALA A 235 -24.50 10.15 4.39
N ALA A 236 -23.73 9.35 5.13
CA ALA A 236 -22.35 9.01 4.78
C ALA A 236 -22.28 8.22 3.46
N THR A 237 -23.11 7.18 3.32
CA THR A 237 -23.25 6.41 2.07
C THR A 237 -23.72 7.30 0.91
N GLY A 238 -24.69 8.20 1.13
CA GLY A 238 -25.13 9.15 0.11
C GLY A 238 -24.04 10.12 -0.35
N ALA A 239 -23.20 10.59 0.58
CA ALA A 239 -22.09 11.50 0.30
C ALA A 239 -20.88 10.84 -0.39
N LEU A 240 -20.82 9.50 -0.46
CA LEU A 240 -19.73 8.79 -1.14
C LEU A 240 -19.78 8.87 -2.67
N LYS A 241 -20.92 9.21 -3.30
CA LYS A 241 -20.99 9.26 -4.77
C LYS A 241 -20.08 10.35 -5.37
N PRO A 242 -20.17 11.63 -4.96
CA PRO A 242 -19.26 12.68 -5.45
C PRO A 242 -17.77 12.33 -5.26
N LEU A 243 -17.40 11.74 -4.10
CA LEU A 243 -16.04 11.27 -3.86
C LEU A 243 -15.63 10.14 -4.80
N SER A 244 -16.53 9.19 -5.09
CA SER A 244 -16.26 8.07 -5.99
C SER A 244 -16.10 8.53 -7.44
N ASP A 245 -16.92 9.47 -7.89
CA ASP A 245 -16.83 10.08 -9.22
C ASP A 245 -15.51 10.88 -9.35
N ALA A 246 -15.16 11.69 -8.34
CA ALA A 246 -13.91 12.45 -8.33
C ALA A 246 -12.64 11.56 -8.23
N SER A 247 -12.72 10.42 -7.53
CA SER A 247 -11.64 9.43 -7.45
C SER A 247 -11.47 8.65 -8.77
N HIS A 248 -12.54 8.45 -9.52
CA HIS A 248 -12.49 7.89 -10.87
C HIS A 248 -11.78 8.87 -11.82
N ASP A 249 -12.19 10.14 -11.80
CA ASP A 249 -11.58 11.20 -12.62
C ASP A 249 -10.10 11.43 -12.26
N LEU A 250 -9.75 11.40 -10.97
CA LEU A 250 -8.36 11.41 -10.50
C LEU A 250 -7.53 10.33 -11.17
N THR A 251 -8.10 9.13 -11.33
CA THR A 251 -7.39 7.99 -11.89
C THR A 251 -7.09 8.20 -13.37
N HIS A 252 -8.05 8.68 -14.15
CA HIS A 252 -7.83 8.99 -15.57
C HIS A 252 -6.82 10.11 -15.76
N ASP A 253 -6.97 11.23 -15.04
CA ASP A 253 -6.03 12.36 -15.10
C ASP A 253 -4.61 11.94 -14.65
N PHE A 254 -4.50 11.01 -13.70
CA PHE A 254 -3.21 10.47 -13.23
C PHE A 254 -2.49 9.61 -14.28
N TYR A 255 -3.15 8.61 -14.88
CA TYR A 255 -2.51 7.80 -15.94
C TYR A 255 -2.24 8.63 -17.21
N ALA A 256 -3.08 9.63 -17.51
CA ALA A 256 -2.80 10.60 -18.57
C ALA A 256 -1.54 11.44 -18.28
N TRP A 257 -1.36 11.89 -17.03
CA TRP A 257 -0.15 12.59 -16.59
C TRP A 257 1.11 11.70 -16.66
N MET A 258 1.04 10.45 -16.18
CA MET A 258 2.18 9.52 -16.26
C MET A 258 2.63 9.26 -17.71
N ASN A 259 1.67 9.11 -18.63
CA ASN A 259 1.93 8.88 -20.05
C ASN A 259 2.68 10.05 -20.73
N VAL A 260 2.47 11.31 -20.30
CA VAL A 260 3.21 12.48 -20.81
C VAL A 260 4.49 12.81 -20.04
N THR A 261 4.77 12.09 -18.94
CA THR A 261 5.97 12.25 -18.11
C THR A 261 6.88 11.01 -18.14
N ALA A 262 6.81 10.26 -19.23
CA ALA A 262 7.51 8.98 -19.41
C ALA A 262 9.05 9.07 -19.37
N GLY A 263 9.69 7.97 -18.96
CA GLY A 263 11.14 7.81 -18.92
C GLY A 263 11.85 8.46 -17.72
N SER A 264 11.15 8.72 -16.62
CA SER A 264 11.72 9.36 -15.42
C SER A 264 12.69 8.43 -14.69
N ASN A 265 13.88 8.92 -14.36
CA ASN A 265 14.92 8.19 -13.61
C ASN A 265 15.05 8.62 -12.15
N ASP A 266 14.06 9.37 -11.63
CA ASP A 266 13.97 9.73 -10.22
C ASP A 266 13.79 8.45 -9.37
N PRO A 267 14.62 8.21 -8.33
CA PRO A 267 14.44 7.06 -7.43
C PRO A 267 13.02 6.95 -6.85
N ALA A 268 12.35 8.07 -6.56
CA ALA A 268 10.97 8.06 -6.07
C ALA A 268 9.97 7.60 -7.14
N CYS A 269 10.21 7.92 -8.42
CA CYS A 269 9.41 7.42 -9.54
C CYS A 269 9.61 5.91 -9.73
N ILE A 270 10.84 5.41 -9.63
CA ILE A 270 11.12 3.96 -9.69
C ILE A 270 10.45 3.25 -8.51
N GLN A 271 10.47 3.84 -7.31
CA GLN A 271 9.86 3.28 -6.11
C GLN A 271 8.33 3.25 -6.20
N ALA A 272 7.68 4.38 -6.49
CA ALA A 272 6.24 4.46 -6.64
C ALA A 272 5.76 3.64 -7.86
N GLY A 273 6.52 3.64 -8.96
CA GLY A 273 6.28 2.82 -10.14
C GLY A 273 6.35 1.31 -9.84
N TYR A 274 7.29 0.85 -9.01
CA TYR A 274 7.30 -0.54 -8.53
C TYR A 274 6.02 -0.90 -7.76
N LEU A 275 5.58 -0.04 -6.86
CA LEU A 275 4.35 -0.26 -6.07
C LEU A 275 3.09 -0.27 -6.96
N ASP A 276 2.97 0.66 -7.90
CA ASP A 276 1.85 0.75 -8.86
C ASP A 276 1.85 -0.45 -9.83
N LEU A 277 3.02 -0.83 -10.36
CA LEU A 277 3.16 -1.96 -11.27
C LEU A 277 2.80 -3.28 -10.56
N THR A 278 3.35 -3.54 -9.37
CA THR A 278 3.03 -4.77 -8.62
C THR A 278 1.56 -4.84 -8.22
N ALA A 279 0.94 -3.70 -7.85
CA ALA A 279 -0.49 -3.62 -7.59
C ALA A 279 -1.34 -3.94 -8.83
N ASN A 280 -1.08 -3.33 -9.99
CA ASN A 280 -1.85 -3.61 -11.21
C ASN A 280 -1.60 -5.02 -11.75
N LEU A 281 -0.40 -5.59 -11.58
CA LEU A 281 -0.10 -7.00 -11.90
C LEU A 281 -0.84 -7.99 -10.99
N ALA A 282 -1.01 -7.67 -9.71
CA ALA A 282 -1.84 -8.46 -8.79
C ALA A 282 -3.34 -8.35 -9.15
N ASP A 283 -3.83 -7.14 -9.42
CA ASP A 283 -5.21 -6.91 -9.86
C ASP A 283 -5.52 -7.61 -11.18
N LEU A 284 -4.67 -7.48 -12.20
CA LEU A 284 -4.84 -8.14 -13.51
C LEU A 284 -5.05 -9.66 -13.35
N ARG A 285 -4.18 -10.32 -12.58
CA ARG A 285 -4.30 -11.76 -12.26
C ARG A 285 -5.62 -12.04 -11.53
N SER A 286 -5.94 -11.27 -10.48
CA SER A 286 -7.18 -11.43 -9.72
C SER A 286 -8.43 -11.24 -10.58
N ARG A 287 -8.40 -10.35 -11.57
CA ARG A 287 -9.52 -10.08 -12.49
C ARG A 287 -9.70 -11.18 -13.52
N VAL A 288 -8.62 -11.71 -14.09
CA VAL A 288 -8.69 -12.88 -14.97
C VAL A 288 -9.24 -14.10 -14.24
N THR A 289 -8.84 -14.33 -12.97
CA THR A 289 -9.43 -15.39 -12.13
C THR A 289 -10.90 -15.13 -11.75
N SER A 290 -11.33 -13.89 -11.58
CA SER A 290 -12.76 -13.57 -11.36
C SER A 290 -13.59 -13.79 -12.63
N TRP A 291 -13.05 -13.42 -13.79
CA TRP A 291 -13.68 -13.62 -15.09
C TRP A 291 -13.83 -15.12 -15.44
N GLU A 292 -12.81 -15.94 -15.17
CA GLU A 292 -12.88 -17.40 -15.22
C GLU A 292 -14.05 -17.95 -14.39
N LYS A 293 -14.30 -17.37 -13.22
CA LYS A 293 -15.40 -17.73 -12.30
C LYS A 293 -16.76 -17.13 -12.69
N GLY A 294 -16.87 -16.52 -13.87
CA GLY A 294 -18.11 -16.01 -14.43
C GLY A 294 -18.39 -14.53 -14.18
N ASP A 295 -17.48 -13.77 -13.54
CA ASP A 295 -17.62 -12.30 -13.46
C ASP A 295 -17.20 -11.64 -14.77
N ALA A 296 -18.16 -11.53 -15.70
CA ALA A 296 -17.95 -10.86 -16.99
C ALA A 296 -17.47 -9.40 -16.87
N SER A 297 -17.76 -8.71 -15.76
CA SER A 297 -17.29 -7.33 -15.56
C SER A 297 -15.78 -7.25 -15.35
N SER A 298 -15.17 -8.31 -14.81
CA SER A 298 -13.73 -8.37 -14.58
C SER A 298 -12.90 -8.51 -15.88
N LEU A 299 -13.49 -8.84 -17.04
CA LEU A 299 -12.78 -8.79 -18.33
C LEU A 299 -12.38 -7.36 -18.70
N ASN A 300 -13.32 -6.42 -18.63
CA ASN A 300 -13.06 -5.01 -18.95
C ASN A 300 -12.05 -4.40 -17.97
N ILE A 301 -12.14 -4.76 -16.68
CA ILE A 301 -11.17 -4.32 -15.67
C ILE A 301 -9.80 -4.96 -15.90
N ALA A 302 -9.72 -6.21 -16.37
CA ALA A 302 -8.44 -6.83 -16.75
C ALA A 302 -7.78 -6.08 -17.94
N GLN A 303 -8.56 -5.65 -18.93
CA GLN A 303 -8.07 -4.83 -20.04
C GLN A 303 -7.55 -3.47 -19.55
N GLU A 304 -8.34 -2.77 -18.73
CA GLU A 304 -7.94 -1.50 -18.09
C GLU A 304 -6.63 -1.66 -17.26
N LYS A 305 -6.48 -2.77 -16.54
CA LYS A 305 -5.27 -3.05 -15.76
C LYS A 305 -4.04 -3.29 -16.63
N LEU A 306 -4.22 -3.88 -17.81
CA LEU A 306 -3.15 -4.08 -18.78
C LEU A 306 -2.64 -2.75 -19.36
N GLU A 307 -3.56 -1.85 -19.74
CA GLU A 307 -3.24 -0.50 -20.22
C GLU A 307 -2.47 0.31 -19.16
N ARG A 308 -2.88 0.21 -17.89
CA ARG A 308 -2.14 0.83 -16.76
C ARG A 308 -0.74 0.24 -16.59
N ILE A 309 -0.56 -1.07 -16.76
CA ILE A 309 0.76 -1.73 -16.71
C ILE A 309 1.68 -1.18 -17.80
N GLU A 310 1.19 -1.06 -19.04
CA GLU A 310 1.94 -0.46 -20.16
C GLU A 310 2.37 0.98 -19.85
N ILE A 311 1.48 1.81 -19.29
CA ILE A 311 1.79 3.19 -18.90
C ILE A 311 2.85 3.24 -17.78
N VAL A 312 2.73 2.42 -16.73
CA VAL A 312 3.71 2.42 -15.61
C VAL A 312 5.09 1.93 -16.06
N LEU A 313 5.14 0.93 -16.94
CA LEU A 313 6.40 0.44 -17.53
C LEU A 313 7.12 1.53 -18.33
N ALA A 314 6.38 2.35 -19.08
CA ALA A 314 6.92 3.50 -19.81
C ALA A 314 7.22 4.72 -18.89
N HIS A 315 6.48 4.89 -17.79
CA HIS A 315 6.63 6.02 -16.89
C HIS A 315 8.01 6.04 -16.21
N ALA A 316 8.42 4.91 -15.64
CA ALA A 316 9.70 4.78 -14.94
C ALA A 316 10.83 4.29 -15.86
N LYS A 317 12.01 4.91 -15.76
CA LYS A 317 13.26 4.38 -16.31
C LYS A 317 13.89 3.43 -15.29
N TRP A 318 13.46 2.18 -15.36
CA TRP A 318 13.84 1.11 -14.43
C TRP A 318 15.35 0.95 -14.22
N SER A 319 15.73 0.71 -12.97
CA SER A 319 17.12 0.52 -12.56
C SER A 319 17.71 -0.78 -13.13
N GLN A 320 19.04 -0.82 -13.29
CA GLN A 320 19.75 -1.95 -13.90
C GLN A 320 19.42 -3.33 -13.28
N PRO A 321 19.23 -3.48 -11.95
CA PRO A 321 18.77 -4.75 -11.37
C PRO A 321 17.39 -5.20 -11.90
N MET A 322 16.47 -4.25 -12.11
CA MET A 322 15.07 -4.53 -12.45
C MET A 322 14.83 -4.70 -13.96
N VAL A 323 15.69 -4.13 -14.82
CA VAL A 323 15.55 -4.14 -16.30
C VAL A 323 15.26 -5.54 -16.87
N ASN A 324 15.93 -6.58 -16.38
CA ASN A 324 15.73 -7.95 -16.88
C ASN A 324 14.32 -8.49 -16.61
N ALA A 325 13.72 -8.13 -15.48
CA ALA A 325 12.36 -8.53 -15.12
C ALA A 325 11.32 -7.71 -15.89
N VAL A 326 11.53 -6.39 -15.98
CA VAL A 326 10.73 -5.45 -16.79
C VAL A 326 10.62 -5.94 -18.23
N GLN A 327 11.76 -6.26 -18.88
CA GLN A 327 11.76 -6.76 -20.25
C GLN A 327 11.05 -8.11 -20.44
N LYS A 328 10.95 -8.95 -19.41
CA LYS A 328 10.15 -10.19 -19.47
C LYS A 328 8.66 -9.89 -19.42
N ILE A 329 8.25 -8.88 -18.63
CA ILE A 329 6.86 -8.40 -18.59
C ILE A 329 6.51 -7.80 -19.95
N GLU A 330 7.30 -6.83 -20.44
CA GLU A 330 7.09 -6.17 -21.75
C GLU A 330 6.93 -7.16 -22.90
N ARG A 331 7.78 -8.20 -22.95
CA ARG A 331 7.72 -9.25 -23.98
C ARG A 331 6.46 -10.14 -23.92
N ALA A 332 5.81 -10.25 -22.76
CA ALA A 332 4.63 -11.08 -22.58
C ALA A 332 3.30 -10.30 -22.70
N LEU A 333 3.34 -8.96 -22.59
CA LEU A 333 2.13 -8.12 -22.74
C LEU A 333 1.40 -8.32 -24.09
N PRO A 334 2.05 -8.41 -25.27
CA PRO A 334 1.36 -8.61 -26.53
C PRO A 334 0.49 -9.88 -26.58
N ASP A 335 0.97 -10.97 -25.97
CA ASP A 335 0.23 -12.25 -25.91
C ASP A 335 -0.98 -12.15 -24.97
N VAL A 336 -0.83 -11.46 -23.83
CA VAL A 336 -1.94 -11.19 -22.90
C VAL A 336 -2.98 -10.26 -23.54
N THR A 337 -2.54 -9.20 -24.23
CA THR A 337 -3.38 -8.29 -25.00
C THR A 337 -4.18 -9.05 -26.06
N LEU A 338 -3.53 -9.96 -26.80
CA LEU A 338 -4.20 -10.78 -27.81
C LEU A 338 -5.21 -11.73 -27.18
N ALA A 339 -4.86 -12.42 -26.09
CA ALA A 339 -5.73 -13.38 -25.42
C ALA A 339 -6.98 -12.72 -24.80
N LEU A 340 -6.84 -11.54 -24.19
CA LEU A 340 -7.95 -10.74 -23.67
C LEU A 340 -8.85 -10.22 -24.80
N LYS A 341 -8.29 -9.79 -25.94
CA LYS A 341 -9.07 -9.40 -27.13
C LYS A 341 -9.83 -10.58 -27.74
N GLN A 342 -9.27 -11.78 -27.71
CA GLN A 342 -9.93 -13.03 -28.11
C GLN A 342 -10.96 -13.52 -27.08
N GLN A 343 -11.07 -12.88 -25.91
CA GLN A 343 -11.90 -13.33 -24.78
C GLN A 343 -11.63 -14.79 -24.38
N ASN A 344 -10.38 -15.24 -24.53
CA ASN A 344 -9.95 -16.60 -24.21
C ASN A 344 -9.25 -16.63 -22.85
N VAL A 345 -9.99 -17.01 -21.81
CA VAL A 345 -9.49 -17.02 -20.42
C VAL A 345 -8.32 -17.98 -20.21
N ALA A 346 -8.34 -19.17 -20.84
CA ALA A 346 -7.27 -20.16 -20.71
C ALA A 346 -5.97 -19.68 -21.39
N LEU A 347 -6.07 -19.09 -22.58
CA LEU A 347 -4.92 -18.47 -23.25
C LEU A 347 -4.40 -17.26 -22.44
N THR A 348 -5.29 -16.48 -21.82
CA THR A 348 -4.93 -15.34 -20.98
C THR A 348 -4.14 -15.80 -19.74
N GLN A 349 -4.59 -16.86 -19.05
CA GLN A 349 -3.85 -17.46 -17.93
C GLN A 349 -2.48 -17.97 -18.36
N GLN A 350 -2.37 -18.62 -19.52
CA GLN A 350 -1.11 -19.10 -20.07
C GLN A 350 -0.14 -17.93 -20.35
N ALA A 351 -0.62 -16.87 -21.01
CA ALA A 351 0.15 -15.67 -21.32
C ALA A 351 0.53 -14.84 -20.09
N LEU A 352 -0.24 -14.94 -18.99
CA LEU A 352 0.08 -14.31 -17.70
C LEU A 352 1.21 -14.99 -16.93
N LYS A 353 1.55 -16.26 -17.24
CA LYS A 353 2.58 -16.99 -16.47
C LYS A 353 3.96 -16.30 -16.52
N PRO A 354 4.53 -15.93 -17.69
CA PRO A 354 5.81 -15.24 -17.75
C PRO A 354 5.80 -13.88 -17.04
N ILE A 355 4.68 -13.14 -17.10
CA ILE A 355 4.49 -11.90 -16.36
C ILE A 355 4.56 -12.15 -14.85
N SER A 356 3.97 -13.25 -14.36
CA SER A 356 3.94 -13.55 -12.94
C SER A 356 5.28 -14.06 -12.41
N ASP A 357 6.03 -14.84 -13.21
CA ASP A 357 7.41 -15.23 -12.91
C ASP A 357 8.32 -13.97 -12.88
N ALA A 358 8.15 -13.05 -13.85
CA ALA A 358 8.90 -11.80 -13.90
C ALA A 358 8.54 -10.81 -12.78
N SER A 359 7.28 -10.78 -12.32
CA SER A 359 6.86 -9.97 -11.17
C SER A 359 7.56 -10.40 -9.86
N HIS A 360 7.81 -11.70 -9.71
CA HIS A 360 8.63 -12.25 -8.63
C HIS A 360 10.09 -11.84 -8.78
N ASP A 361 10.70 -12.02 -9.96
CA ASP A 361 12.08 -11.59 -10.23
C ASP A 361 12.29 -10.09 -9.96
N MET A 362 11.35 -9.25 -10.39
CA MET A 362 11.36 -7.80 -10.16
C MET A 362 11.34 -7.44 -8.68
N THR A 363 10.69 -8.26 -7.86
CA THR A 363 10.61 -8.06 -6.42
C THR A 363 11.94 -8.35 -5.73
N HIS A 364 12.63 -9.42 -6.14
CA HIS A 364 14.00 -9.71 -5.69
C HIS A 364 14.98 -8.61 -6.11
N ALA A 365 14.93 -8.15 -7.36
CA ALA A 365 15.74 -7.04 -7.83
C ALA A 365 15.47 -5.72 -7.08
N TYR A 366 14.21 -5.48 -6.68
CA TYR A 366 13.82 -4.26 -5.97
C TYR A 366 14.33 -4.24 -4.52
N TYR A 367 14.05 -5.27 -3.71
CA TYR A 367 14.49 -5.30 -2.29
C TYR A 367 15.94 -5.77 -2.12
N GLY A 368 16.45 -6.65 -3.00
CA GLY A 368 17.80 -7.19 -2.90
C GLY A 368 18.89 -6.23 -3.37
N ASP A 369 18.63 -5.49 -4.46
CA ASP A 369 19.64 -4.64 -5.11
C ASP A 369 19.25 -3.15 -5.11
N PHE A 370 18.07 -2.80 -5.65
CA PHE A 370 17.72 -1.40 -5.89
C PHE A 370 17.58 -0.57 -4.61
N LEU A 371 16.70 -0.97 -3.69
CA LEU A 371 16.48 -0.22 -2.44
C LEU A 371 17.78 -0.08 -1.62
N PRO A 372 18.58 -1.14 -1.38
CA PRO A 372 19.85 -1.00 -0.67
C PRO A 372 20.86 -0.04 -1.35
N GLN A 373 20.86 0.08 -2.68
CA GLN A 373 21.80 0.93 -3.43
C GLN A 373 21.31 2.37 -3.64
N ALA A 374 20.00 2.58 -3.81
CA ALA A 374 19.41 3.88 -4.13
C ALA A 374 19.73 4.93 -3.06
N HIS A 375 19.65 4.56 -1.78
CA HIS A 375 19.87 5.50 -0.67
C HIS A 375 21.34 5.63 -0.27
N GLN A 376 22.21 4.66 -0.62
CA GLN A 376 23.67 4.82 -0.48
C GLN A 376 24.24 5.88 -1.44
N THR A 377 23.60 6.06 -2.62
CA THR A 377 24.03 7.06 -3.61
C THR A 377 23.44 8.45 -3.38
N GLY A 378 22.45 8.59 -2.49
CA GLY A 378 21.82 9.87 -2.10
C GLY A 378 22.74 10.89 -1.40
N HIS A 379 24.00 10.53 -1.12
CA HIS A 379 25.04 11.47 -0.67
C HIS A 379 25.77 12.18 -1.82
N VAL A 380 25.41 11.96 -3.09
CA VAL A 380 26.05 12.63 -4.24
C VAL A 380 25.08 13.56 -4.99
N ALA A 381 24.97 14.77 -4.45
CA ALA A 381 24.64 16.04 -5.11
C ALA A 381 23.28 16.23 -5.83
N SER A 382 22.65 17.38 -5.55
CA SER A 382 21.57 17.95 -6.35
C SER A 382 21.99 18.17 -7.82
N PRO A 383 21.06 18.07 -8.79
CA PRO A 383 21.35 18.28 -10.20
C PRO A 383 21.52 19.77 -10.52
N SER A 384 22.72 20.30 -10.29
CA SER A 384 23.15 21.59 -10.85
C SER A 384 24.48 21.41 -11.59
N ASN A 385 24.39 21.47 -12.92
CA ASN A 385 25.47 21.36 -13.92
C ASN A 385 26.21 20.02 -14.04
N MET A 386 25.85 19.22 -15.05
CA MET A 386 26.82 18.48 -15.85
C MET A 386 26.51 18.56 -17.36
N GLN A 387 27.00 19.63 -17.97
CA GLN A 387 27.45 19.62 -19.37
C GLN A 387 28.94 19.25 -19.37
N GLY A 388 29.35 18.20 -20.11
CA GLY A 388 30.77 17.98 -20.43
C GLY A 388 31.36 16.58 -20.17
N HIS A 389 31.29 15.73 -21.19
CA HIS A 389 32.30 14.76 -21.68
C HIS A 389 33.00 13.68 -20.80
N SER A 390 33.18 12.53 -21.49
CA SER A 390 34.29 11.56 -21.46
C SER A 390 34.46 10.56 -20.30
N THR A 391 33.91 9.36 -20.52
CA THR A 391 34.61 8.05 -20.52
C THR A 391 35.90 7.87 -19.69
N SER A 392 35.86 6.97 -18.70
CA SER A 392 36.76 5.80 -18.57
C SER A 392 36.25 4.81 -17.52
N PRO A 393 36.32 3.48 -17.74
CA PRO A 393 35.94 2.48 -16.74
C PRO A 393 37.09 2.18 -15.77
N VAL A 394 36.79 2.12 -14.47
CA VAL A 394 37.74 1.64 -13.45
C VAL A 394 37.57 0.13 -13.28
N THR A 395 38.55 -0.63 -13.75
CA THR A 395 38.72 -2.06 -13.46
C THR A 395 39.45 -2.24 -12.13
N THR A 396 38.75 -2.67 -11.08
CA THR A 396 39.40 -3.21 -9.87
C THR A 396 39.79 -4.65 -10.09
N ALA A 397 41.08 -4.88 -10.37
CA ALA A 397 41.66 -6.22 -10.39
C ALA A 397 41.84 -6.75 -8.96
N GLN A 398 41.40 -7.98 -8.70
CA GLN A 398 41.87 -8.77 -7.56
C GLN A 398 42.87 -9.83 -8.06
N THR A 399 44.09 -9.73 -7.56
CA THR A 399 45.16 -10.71 -7.74
C THR A 399 45.00 -11.86 -6.75
N ALA A 400 44.94 -13.09 -7.24
CA ALA A 400 45.21 -14.29 -6.46
C ALA A 400 45.85 -15.37 -7.36
N SER A 401 47.02 -15.86 -6.95
CA SER A 401 47.79 -16.88 -7.67
C SER A 401 48.05 -18.08 -6.76
N GLY A 402 47.85 -19.32 -7.24
CA GLY A 402 48.55 -20.48 -6.66
C GLY A 402 47.79 -21.79 -6.49
N HIS A 403 47.87 -22.65 -7.52
CA HIS A 403 48.20 -24.09 -7.45
C HIS A 403 47.29 -25.16 -6.77
N SER A 404 46.94 -26.15 -7.62
CA SER A 404 46.96 -27.62 -7.46
C SER A 404 45.96 -28.37 -6.57
N ASP A 405 45.09 -29.14 -7.25
CA ASP A 405 44.75 -30.56 -7.07
C ASP A 405 44.53 -31.19 -5.68
N SER A 406 43.30 -31.67 -5.44
CA SER A 406 43.04 -33.08 -5.07
C SER A 406 41.56 -33.46 -5.25
N HIS A 407 41.29 -34.77 -5.38
CA HIS A 407 39.95 -35.33 -5.64
C HIS A 407 39.08 -35.49 -4.37
N GLY A 408 37.76 -35.58 -4.57
CA GLY A 408 37.01 -36.70 -3.98
C GLY A 408 35.71 -36.39 -3.21
N HIS A 409 34.63 -36.98 -3.71
CA HIS A 409 33.40 -37.40 -3.02
C HIS A 409 32.28 -36.39 -2.68
N ASP A 410 31.18 -36.62 -3.40
CA ASP A 410 29.80 -36.74 -2.90
C ASP A 410 29.20 -35.57 -2.11
N GLU A 411 28.46 -34.72 -2.82
CA GLU A 411 27.40 -33.91 -2.20
C GLU A 411 26.08 -34.02 -3.00
N GLU A 412 25.00 -34.24 -2.25
CA GLU A 412 23.70 -34.66 -2.73
C GLU A 412 22.93 -33.51 -3.39
N VAL A 413 22.66 -33.59 -4.69
CA VAL A 413 21.85 -32.59 -5.40
C VAL A 413 20.38 -32.73 -5.01
N ALA A 414 20.00 -32.11 -3.90
CA ALA A 414 18.62 -31.91 -3.50
C ALA A 414 17.90 -31.02 -4.53
N THR A 415 17.22 -31.68 -5.48
CA THR A 415 16.43 -31.00 -6.50
C THR A 415 15.19 -30.36 -5.87
N THR A 416 15.23 -29.04 -5.64
CA THR A 416 14.07 -28.25 -5.19
C THR A 416 12.90 -28.44 -6.15
N SER A 417 11.82 -29.03 -5.67
CA SER A 417 10.76 -29.61 -6.51
C SER A 417 9.81 -28.56 -7.10
N SER A 418 9.16 -28.91 -8.21
CA SER A 418 8.29 -28.01 -8.99
C SER A 418 7.07 -27.45 -8.24
N SER A 419 6.75 -27.96 -7.05
CA SER A 419 5.56 -27.57 -6.26
C SER A 419 5.68 -26.21 -5.59
N GLU A 420 6.89 -25.77 -5.22
CA GLU A 420 7.08 -24.51 -4.49
C GLU A 420 6.82 -23.27 -5.37
N LYS A 421 7.09 -23.35 -6.68
CA LYS A 421 6.82 -22.26 -7.63
C LYS A 421 5.33 -22.01 -7.87
N GLY A 422 4.47 -23.01 -7.65
CA GLY A 422 3.02 -22.87 -7.85
C GLY A 422 2.29 -22.18 -6.70
N LEU A 423 2.86 -22.23 -5.48
CA LEU A 423 2.10 -21.94 -4.26
C LEU A 423 2.13 -20.45 -3.88
N VAL A 424 3.25 -19.76 -4.12
CA VAL A 424 3.38 -18.31 -3.92
C VAL A 424 2.44 -17.51 -4.85
N LEU A 425 2.09 -18.08 -6.00
CA LEU A 425 1.22 -17.46 -7.01
C LEU A 425 -0.26 -17.40 -6.59
N GLY A 426 -0.72 -18.31 -5.71
CA GLY A 426 -2.13 -18.36 -5.27
C GLY A 426 -2.49 -17.39 -4.14
N GLY A 427 -1.49 -16.94 -3.36
CA GLY A 427 -1.69 -16.26 -2.07
C GLY A 427 -2.35 -14.88 -2.11
N PHE A 428 -2.41 -14.22 -3.27
CA PHE A 428 -3.07 -12.91 -3.44
C PHE A 428 -4.53 -13.04 -3.88
N GLY A 429 -4.84 -14.00 -4.79
CA GLY A 429 -6.22 -14.29 -5.18
C GLY A 429 -7.06 -14.85 -4.03
N LEU A 430 -6.42 -15.51 -3.06
CA LEU A 430 -7.08 -16.06 -1.87
C LEU A 430 -7.68 -14.96 -0.97
N ILE A 431 -7.04 -13.80 -0.83
CA ILE A 431 -7.50 -12.74 0.09
C ILE A 431 -8.81 -12.11 -0.41
N ASN A 432 -8.84 -11.69 -1.68
CA ASN A 432 -10.09 -11.23 -2.31
C ASN A 432 -11.13 -12.36 -2.38
N GLY A 433 -10.71 -13.61 -2.64
CA GLY A 433 -11.59 -14.77 -2.63
C GLY A 433 -12.24 -15.05 -1.27
N ILE A 434 -11.52 -14.87 -0.16
CA ILE A 434 -12.03 -15.03 1.21
C ILE A 434 -12.99 -13.88 1.57
N VAL A 435 -12.67 -12.63 1.23
CA VAL A 435 -13.57 -11.49 1.46
C VAL A 435 -14.89 -11.65 0.68
N ILE A 436 -14.81 -12.05 -0.59
CA ILE A 436 -16.00 -12.33 -1.42
C ILE A 436 -16.76 -13.58 -0.92
N GLY A 437 -16.05 -14.63 -0.51
CA GLY A 437 -16.63 -15.86 0.03
C GLY A 437 -17.38 -15.65 1.35
N LEU A 438 -16.79 -14.90 2.28
CA LEU A 438 -17.44 -14.50 3.53
C LEU A 438 -18.67 -13.63 3.26
N ALA A 439 -18.60 -12.68 2.33
CA ALA A 439 -19.76 -11.88 1.92
C ALA A 439 -20.89 -12.74 1.32
N ALA A 440 -20.56 -13.77 0.53
CA ALA A 440 -21.53 -14.72 -0.01
C ALA A 440 -22.18 -15.59 1.09
N ILE A 441 -21.39 -16.11 2.04
CA ILE A 441 -21.91 -16.90 3.17
C ILE A 441 -22.84 -16.07 4.06
N VAL A 442 -22.48 -14.81 4.33
CA VAL A 442 -23.34 -13.86 5.06
C VAL A 442 -24.64 -13.60 4.30
N LYS A 443 -24.57 -13.36 2.98
CA LYS A 443 -25.75 -13.15 2.13
C LYS A 443 -26.73 -14.34 2.17
N VAL A 444 -26.22 -15.56 2.06
CA VAL A 444 -27.04 -16.80 2.13
C VAL A 444 -27.67 -16.98 3.52
N ARG A 445 -26.93 -16.72 4.60
CA ARG A 445 -27.47 -16.78 5.98
C ARG A 445 -28.58 -15.75 6.19
N THR A 446 -28.40 -14.51 5.74
CA THR A 446 -29.41 -13.45 5.85
C THR A 446 -30.67 -13.75 5.03
N GLN A 447 -30.52 -14.32 3.82
CA GLN A 447 -31.67 -14.76 3.02
C GLN A 447 -32.44 -15.92 3.70
N LYS A 448 -31.72 -16.92 4.25
CA LYS A 448 -32.35 -18.03 4.98
C LYS A 448 -33.08 -17.55 6.24
N LYS A 449 -32.51 -16.60 6.99
CA LYS A 449 -33.19 -15.99 8.15
C LYS A 449 -34.50 -15.32 7.77
N ARG A 450 -34.50 -14.49 6.72
CA ARG A 450 -35.71 -13.81 6.19
C ARG A 450 -36.78 -14.79 5.71
N GLN A 451 -36.39 -15.94 5.14
CA GLN A 451 -37.36 -16.98 4.76
C GLN A 451 -38.02 -17.63 5.99
N VAL A 452 -37.24 -17.96 7.02
CA VAL A 452 -37.76 -18.53 8.27
C VAL A 452 -38.68 -17.52 8.99
N GLU A 453 -38.26 -16.26 9.09
CA GLU A 453 -39.09 -15.18 9.65
C GLU A 453 -40.43 -15.06 8.91
N LYS A 454 -40.41 -15.05 7.56
CA LYS A 454 -41.62 -14.95 6.74
C LYS A 454 -42.58 -16.14 6.87
N ILE A 455 -42.05 -17.35 7.08
CA ILE A 455 -42.87 -18.55 7.37
C ILE A 455 -43.48 -18.44 8.78
N SER A 456 -42.69 -18.02 9.78
CA SER A 456 -43.18 -17.86 11.16
C SER A 456 -44.24 -16.76 11.31
N SER A 457 -44.16 -15.67 10.52
CA SER A 457 -45.18 -14.62 10.50
C SER A 457 -46.43 -14.99 9.71
N GLY A 458 -46.34 -15.95 8.78
CA GLY A 458 -47.50 -16.48 8.05
C GLY A 458 -48.34 -17.42 8.91
N ALA A 459 -47.69 -18.28 9.71
CA ALA A 459 -48.34 -19.24 10.61
C ALA A 459 -48.97 -18.62 11.88
N ALA A 460 -48.97 -17.29 12.00
CA ALA A 460 -49.61 -16.55 13.10
C ALA A 460 -50.76 -15.65 12.61
N ALA A 461 -51.19 -15.83 11.36
CA ALA A 461 -52.26 -15.08 10.70
C ALA A 461 -53.41 -15.97 10.18
N GLU A 462 -53.38 -17.26 10.53
CA GLU A 462 -54.50 -18.23 10.48
C GLU A 462 -54.82 -18.67 11.92
#